data_AF-A0A9E3C039-F1
#
_entry.id   AF-A0A9E3C039-F1
#
_cell.length_a   1.000
_cell.length_b   1.000
_cell.length_c   1.000
_cell.angle_alpha   90.00
_cell.angle_beta   90.00
_cell.angle_gamma   90.00
#
_symmetry.space_group_name_H-M   'P 1'
#
loop_
_entity.id
_entity.type
_entity.pdbx_description
1 polymer ?
#
loop_
_entity_poly.entity_id
_entity_poly.type
_entity_poly.pdbx_seq_one_letter_code
_entity_poly.pdbx_strand_id
1 'polypeptide(L)'
;MFGQQLTLLSLTCGRGPAFVAVALPDGRRRLLRRTATDLDRPLALPVALPRISARALLPLARHIRSMLAASNTEALHANPSRSGSSAPPAATATSAATPAALGRA
;
A
#
# COMPACT_ATOMS: atom_id res chain seq x y z
N MET A 1 19.35 -2.94 -10.75
CA MET A 1 18.21 -3.71 -11.31
C MET A 1 17.33 -4.11 -10.14
N PHE A 2 16.05 -3.75 -10.16
CA PHE A 2 15.07 -4.17 -9.17
C PHE A 2 14.23 -5.29 -9.81
N GLY A 3 13.95 -6.36 -9.08
CA GLY A 3 13.27 -7.54 -9.61
C GLY A 3 13.87 -8.84 -9.08
N GLN A 4 13.37 -9.97 -9.58
CA GLN A 4 13.84 -11.29 -9.19
C GLN A 4 14.67 -11.92 -10.30
N GLN A 5 15.90 -12.33 -9.98
CA GLN A 5 16.70 -13.16 -10.86
C GLN A 5 16.29 -14.62 -10.68
N LEU A 6 16.06 -15.32 -11.79
CA LEU A 6 15.68 -16.73 -11.80
C LEU A 6 16.82 -17.54 -12.39
N THR A 7 17.08 -18.71 -11.81
CA THR A 7 18.11 -19.61 -12.32
C THR A 7 17.64 -20.20 -13.64
N LEU A 8 18.42 -20.00 -14.69
CA LEU A 8 18.12 -20.56 -16.00
C LEU A 8 18.46 -22.05 -16.00
N LEU A 9 17.48 -22.89 -16.33
CA LEU A 9 17.64 -24.35 -16.41
C LEU A 9 17.96 -24.80 -17.83
N SER A 10 17.30 -24.20 -18.83
CA SER A 10 17.56 -24.50 -20.24
C SER A 10 17.17 -23.32 -21.14
N LEU A 11 18.03 -23.06 -22.13
CA LEU A 11 17.78 -22.07 -23.18
C LEU A 11 16.84 -22.60 -24.28
N THR A 12 16.70 -23.91 -24.37
CA THR A 12 15.85 -24.61 -25.34
C THR A 12 14.83 -25.47 -24.60
N CYS A 13 13.62 -25.54 -25.14
CA CYS A 13 12.58 -26.40 -24.59
C CYS A 13 11.71 -26.94 -25.72
N GLY A 14 11.04 -28.07 -25.48
CA GLY A 14 10.20 -28.75 -26.48
C GLY A 14 9.02 -27.92 -26.99
N ARG A 15 8.66 -26.83 -26.28
CA ARG A 15 7.61 -25.89 -26.72
C ARG A 15 8.06 -25.00 -27.90
N GLY A 16 9.36 -24.90 -28.14
CA GLY A 16 9.95 -24.14 -29.24
C GLY A 16 10.96 -23.08 -28.78
N PRO A 17 11.63 -22.42 -29.74
CA PRO A 17 12.77 -21.53 -29.48
C PRO A 17 12.38 -20.23 -28.78
N ALA A 18 11.09 -19.85 -28.81
CA ALA A 18 10.60 -18.64 -28.15
C ALA A 18 10.51 -18.76 -26.62
N PHE A 19 10.76 -19.94 -26.05
CA PHE A 19 10.59 -20.22 -24.62
C PHE A 19 11.88 -20.73 -23.98
N VAL A 20 12.08 -20.36 -22.72
CA VAL A 20 13.17 -20.82 -21.86
C VAL A 20 12.62 -21.44 -20.59
N ALA A 21 13.34 -22.42 -20.05
CA ALA A 21 13.00 -23.04 -18.77
C ALA A 21 13.80 -22.40 -17.64
N VAL A 22 13.11 -21.97 -16.59
CA VAL A 22 13.70 -21.38 -15.39
C VAL A 22 13.27 -22.14 -14.14
N ALA A 23 14.12 -22.14 -13.12
CA ALA A 23 13.79 -22.59 -11.78
C ALA A 23 13.17 -21.43 -11.00
N LEU A 24 12.04 -21.72 -10.36
CA LEU A 24 11.44 -20.86 -9.36
C LEU A 24 12.04 -21.16 -7.97
N PRO A 25 11.91 -20.24 -7.00
CA PRO A 25 12.45 -20.43 -5.65
C PRO A 25 11.82 -21.62 -4.89
N ASP A 26 10.60 -22.00 -5.26
CA ASP A 26 9.89 -23.14 -4.71
C ASP A 26 10.36 -24.49 -5.30
N GLY A 27 11.44 -24.48 -6.10
CA GLY A 27 12.00 -25.64 -6.77
C GLY A 27 11.20 -26.07 -8.01
N ARG A 28 10.09 -25.39 -8.33
CA ARG A 28 9.31 -25.71 -9.53
C ARG A 28 9.98 -25.17 -10.78
N ARG A 29 9.58 -25.74 -11.91
CA ARG A 29 10.03 -25.31 -13.24
C ARG A 29 8.94 -24.50 -13.92
N ARG A 30 9.32 -23.41 -14.58
CA ARG A 30 8.40 -22.61 -15.38
C ARG A 30 8.98 -22.30 -16.75
N LEU A 31 8.12 -22.31 -17.75
CA LEU A 31 8.46 -21.86 -19.10
C LEU A 31 8.11 -20.37 -19.22
N LEU A 32 9.10 -19.56 -19.59
CA LEU A 32 8.94 -18.13 -19.84
C LEU A 32 9.23 -17.84 -21.31
N ARG A 33 8.56 -16.83 -21.86
CA ARG A 33 8.93 -16.31 -23.19
C ARG A 33 10.29 -15.62 -23.11
N ARG A 34 11.15 -15.85 -24.09
CA ARG A 34 12.45 -15.16 -24.22
C ARG A 34 12.30 -13.65 -24.28
N THR A 35 11.27 -13.15 -24.94
CA THR A 35 10.99 -11.71 -25.03
C THR A 35 10.60 -11.06 -23.70
N ALA A 36 10.23 -11.87 -22.68
CA ALA A 36 9.94 -11.40 -21.33
C ALA A 36 11.17 -11.46 -20.41
N THR A 37 12.31 -11.93 -20.91
CA THR A 37 13.59 -11.95 -20.19
C THR A 37 14.59 -11.03 -20.88
N ASP A 38 15.67 -10.74 -20.17
CA ASP A 38 16.79 -9.95 -20.67
C ASP A 38 17.85 -10.80 -21.40
N LEU A 39 17.54 -12.07 -21.70
CA LEU A 39 18.51 -13.02 -22.31
C LEU A 39 18.96 -12.60 -23.71
N ASP A 40 18.09 -11.96 -24.47
CA ASP A 40 18.42 -11.47 -25.82
C ASP A 40 18.98 -10.03 -25.78
N ARG A 41 19.02 -9.40 -24.60
CA ARG A 41 19.63 -8.08 -24.43
C ARG A 41 21.11 -8.26 -24.13
N PRO A 42 22.02 -7.60 -24.86
CA PRO A 42 23.43 -7.62 -24.51
C PRO A 42 23.58 -7.12 -23.07
N LEU A 43 24.36 -7.87 -22.28
CA LEU A 43 24.63 -7.57 -20.88
C LEU A 43 25.30 -6.20 -20.83
N ALA A 44 24.49 -5.16 -20.61
CA ALA A 44 24.99 -3.80 -20.53
C ALA A 44 26.02 -3.78 -19.40
N LEU A 45 27.24 -3.36 -19.71
CA LEU A 45 28.28 -3.11 -18.72
C LEU A 45 27.65 -2.36 -17.54
N PRO A 46 27.98 -2.71 -16.29
CA PRO A 46 27.36 -2.11 -15.12
C PRO A 46 27.53 -0.60 -15.19
N VAL A 47 26.50 0.09 -15.68
CA VAL A 47 26.48 1.54 -15.72
C VAL A 47 26.48 1.97 -14.28
N ALA A 48 27.48 2.77 -13.90
CA ALA A 48 27.56 3.32 -12.55
C ALA A 48 26.26 4.08 -12.28
N LEU A 49 25.38 3.48 -11.47
CA LEU A 49 24.15 4.12 -11.05
C LEU A 49 24.53 5.33 -10.19
N PRO A 50 23.80 6.45 -10.31
CA PRO A 50 24.04 7.60 -9.46
C PRO A 50 23.89 7.18 -7.99
N ARG A 51 24.89 7.51 -7.16
CA ARG A 51 24.84 7.26 -5.72
C ARG A 51 23.85 8.25 -5.10
N ILE A 52 22.65 7.77 -4.81
CA ILE A 52 21.61 8.55 -4.14
C ILE A 52 21.74 8.32 -2.63
N SER A 53 21.86 9.41 -1.85
CA SER A 53 21.88 9.33 -0.39
C SER A 53 20.48 9.04 0.16
N ALA A 54 20.36 8.36 1.31
CA ALA A 54 19.07 8.10 1.93
C ALA A 54 18.27 9.38 2.23
N ARG A 55 18.96 10.49 2.55
CA ARG A 55 18.34 11.80 2.78
C ARG A 55 17.69 12.37 1.52
N ALA A 56 18.21 12.08 0.34
CA ALA A 56 17.61 12.52 -0.93
C ALA A 56 16.23 11.91 -1.19
N LEU A 57 15.93 10.76 -0.58
CA LEU A 57 14.63 10.10 -0.68
C LEU A 57 13.61 10.57 0.38
N LEU A 58 14.04 11.41 1.34
CA LEU A 58 13.18 11.87 2.43
C LEU A 58 11.96 12.69 1.95
N PRO A 59 12.08 13.62 0.99
CA PRO A 59 10.91 14.35 0.48
C PRO A 59 9.88 13.42 -0.16
N LEU A 60 10.34 12.43 -0.93
CA LEU A 60 9.48 11.45 -1.59
C LEU A 60 8.77 10.55 -0.56
N ALA A 61 9.47 10.10 0.49
CA ALA A 61 8.86 9.35 1.57
C ALA A 61 7.77 10.15 2.31
N ARG A 62 8.00 11.45 2.55
CA ARG A 62 6.98 12.33 3.14
C ARG A 62 5.78 12.50 2.22
N HIS A 63 6.01 12.66 0.93
CA HIS A 63 4.93 12.80 -0.06
C HIS A 63 4.05 11.55 -0.14
N ILE A 64 4.65 10.36 -0.19
CA ILE A 64 3.91 9.09 -0.17
C ILE A 64 3.08 8.99 1.12
N ARG A 65 3.66 9.33 2.27
CA ARG A 65 2.93 9.34 3.56
C ARG A 65 1.74 10.31 3.54
N SER A 66 1.90 11.53 3.00
CA SER A 66 0.80 12.48 2.90
C SER A 66 -0.30 11.99 1.97
N MET A 67 0.04 11.37 0.84
CA MET A 67 -0.95 10.79 -0.07
C MET A 67 -1.76 9.68 0.61
N LEU A 68 -1.08 8.76 1.31
CA LEU A 68 -1.74 7.66 2.02
C LEU A 68 -2.59 8.17 3.20
N ALA A 69 -2.17 9.23 3.88
CA ALA A 69 -2.95 9.86 4.93
C ALA A 69 -4.22 10.52 4.37
N ALA A 70 -4.10 11.25 3.25
CA ALA A 70 -5.24 11.90 2.58
C ALA A 70 -6.29 10.88 2.09
N SER A 71 -5.84 9.77 1.49
CA SER A 71 -6.75 8.69 1.07
C SER A 71 -7.50 8.06 2.24
N ASN A 72 -6.85 7.94 3.40
CA ASN A 72 -7.49 7.42 4.60
C ASN A 72 -8.53 8.40 5.18
N THR A 73 -8.28 9.72 5.11
CA THR A 73 -9.26 10.72 5.55
C THR A 73 -10.49 10.77 4.66
N GLU A 74 -10.35 10.60 3.34
CA GLU A 74 -11.50 10.53 2.42
C GLU A 74 -12.37 9.30 2.70
N ALA A 75 -11.77 8.14 3.00
CA ALA A 75 -12.51 6.94 3.39
C ALA A 75 -13.27 7.11 4.72
N LEU A 76 -12.74 7.90 5.65
CA LEU A 76 -13.40 8.21 6.94
C LEU A 76 -14.51 9.24 6.79
N HIS A 77 -14.38 10.21 5.88
CA HIS A 77 -15.40 11.23 5.62
C HIS A 77 -16.50 10.79 4.65
N ALA A 78 -16.31 9.69 3.91
CA ALA A 78 -17.36 9.06 3.09
C ALA A 78 -18.47 8.39 3.91
N ASN A 79 -18.33 8.35 5.25
CA ASN A 79 -19.40 7.96 6.15
C ASN A 79 -19.84 9.17 6.99
N PRO A 80 -20.55 10.15 6.41
CA PRO A 80 -21.35 11.04 7.23
C PRO A 80 -22.46 10.17 7.81
N SER A 81 -22.26 9.75 9.06
CA SER A 81 -23.33 9.32 9.94
C SER A 81 -24.55 10.19 9.67
N ARG A 82 -25.60 9.55 9.13
CA ARG A 82 -26.85 10.18 8.74
C ARG A 82 -27.42 10.91 9.96
N SER A 83 -27.18 12.21 9.99
CA SER A 83 -27.69 13.13 11.00
C SER A 83 -29.21 13.25 10.85
N GLY A 84 -29.93 13.13 11.96
CA GLY A 84 -31.15 13.92 12.19
C GLY A 84 -32.51 13.19 12.17
N SER A 85 -33.08 13.09 13.38
CA SER A 85 -34.46 13.49 13.74
C SER A 85 -35.66 12.62 13.33
N SER A 86 -36.26 11.97 14.34
CA SER A 86 -37.72 12.03 14.55
C SER A 86 -38.03 11.99 16.06
N ALA A 87 -38.61 13.08 16.58
CA ALA A 87 -39.06 13.30 17.97
C ALA A 87 -40.31 12.45 18.35
N PRO A 88 -40.98 12.69 19.50
CA PRO A 88 -40.60 12.51 20.92
C PRO A 88 -41.48 11.41 21.60
N PRO A 89 -41.38 11.18 22.93
CA PRO A 89 -42.62 11.31 23.70
C PRO A 89 -42.46 12.05 25.03
N ALA A 90 -43.53 12.76 25.37
CA ALA A 90 -43.74 13.43 26.64
C ALA A 90 -43.76 12.45 27.81
N ALA A 91 -43.15 12.83 28.93
CA ALA A 91 -43.62 12.44 30.26
C ALA A 91 -43.18 13.49 31.27
N THR A 92 -44.17 14.25 31.72
CA THR A 92 -44.22 15.07 32.93
C THR A 92 -43.58 14.40 34.14
N ALA A 93 -42.71 15.12 34.84
CA ALA A 93 -42.56 14.96 36.28
C ALA A 93 -42.08 16.28 36.91
N THR A 94 -43.07 17.06 37.35
CA THR A 94 -42.98 18.03 38.42
C THR A 94 -42.19 17.46 39.59
N SER A 95 -41.14 18.15 40.06
CA SER A 95 -40.96 18.33 41.50
C SER A 95 -40.12 19.56 41.80
N ALA A 96 -40.67 20.35 42.71
CA ALA A 96 -40.21 21.65 43.14
C ALA A 96 -39.07 21.56 44.18
N ALA A 97 -38.51 22.76 44.43
CA ALA A 97 -37.91 23.24 45.69
C ALA A 97 -36.37 23.16 45.87
N THR A 98 -35.76 24.34 45.62
CA THR A 98 -34.64 25.06 46.28
C THR A 98 -34.32 24.77 47.76
N PRO A 99 -33.23 25.32 48.37
CA PRO A 99 -32.03 26.03 47.85
C PRO A 99 -30.66 25.68 48.53
N ALA A 100 -29.60 26.27 47.97
CA ALA A 100 -28.39 26.85 48.59
C ALA A 100 -27.73 26.20 49.83
N ALA A 101 -26.48 25.75 49.66
CA ALA A 101 -25.48 25.66 50.73
C ALA A 101 -24.17 26.32 50.29
N LEU A 102 -23.87 27.45 50.94
CA LEU A 102 -22.68 28.27 50.84
C LEU A 102 -21.60 27.68 51.76
N GLY A 103 -20.37 27.47 51.28
CA GLY A 103 -19.27 27.11 52.16
C GLY A 103 -17.91 27.14 51.47
N ARG A 104 -17.06 28.11 51.84
CA ARG A 104 -15.83 27.88 52.62
C ARG A 104 -15.07 29.20 52.85
N ALA A 105 -14.70 29.44 54.11
CA ALA A 105 -13.52 30.19 54.50
C ALA A 105 -12.43 29.18 54.89
#